data_AF-A0AA94L2T5-F1
#
_entry.id   AF-A0AA94L2T5-F1
#
_cell.length_a   1.000
_cell.length_b   1.000
_cell.length_c   1.000
_cell.angle_alpha   90.00
_cell.angle_beta   90.00
_cell.angle_gamma   90.00
#
_symmetry.space_group_name_H-M   'P 1'
#
loop_
_entity.id
_entity.type
_entity.pdbx_description
1 polymer ?
#
loop_
_entity_poly.entity_id
_entity_poly.type
_entity_poly.pdbx_seq_one_letter_code
_entity_poly.pdbx_strand_id
1 'polypeptide(L)'
;MRIEWKITKKRGNLRPVLSYCAQLEDHERALALPVVSIVSTIPRPEEERQDYCYPGLFERAPGYRPEMFHTLEAPSHKGHAWTRTLVLPWREDNLYPEVDASFEMLRRAMEDALEKAYGSEPMQLEGSVRTSAGAQARIAPGVMAEKFLRIAAKAAAHREGTAF
;
A
#
# COMPACT_ATOMS: atom_id res chain seq x y z
N MET A 1 6.34 10.29 5.39
CA MET A 1 5.95 9.16 6.28
C MET A 1 6.27 9.56 7.69
N ARG A 2 5.33 9.35 8.61
CA ARG A 2 5.52 9.63 10.04
C ARG A 2 5.48 8.33 10.83
N ILE A 3 6.51 8.10 11.65
CA ILE A 3 6.55 6.98 12.59
C ILE A 3 6.53 7.57 13.99
N GLU A 4 5.56 7.17 14.79
CA GLU A 4 5.48 7.49 16.21
C GLU A 4 5.59 6.21 17.02
N TRP A 5 6.38 6.24 18.08
CA TRP A 5 6.55 5.08 18.94
C TRP A 5 6.75 5.47 20.39
N LYS A 6 6.43 4.54 21.28
CA LYS A 6 6.66 4.69 22.72
C LYS A 6 6.98 3.34 23.34
N ILE A 7 7.86 3.35 24.34
CA ILE A 7 8.14 2.17 25.18
C ILE A 7 7.48 2.41 26.54
N THR A 8 6.73 1.43 27.01
CA THR A 8 6.13 1.45 28.35
C THR A 8 6.63 0.26 29.15
N LYS A 9 7.07 0.49 30.38
CA LYS A 9 7.51 -0.57 31.30
C LYS A 9 6.83 -0.38 32.64
N LYS A 10 6.24 -1.44 33.17
CA LYS A 10 5.71 -1.48 34.54
C LYS A 10 6.83 -1.87 35.51
N ARG A 11 6.71 -1.45 36.77
CA ARG A 11 7.69 -1.78 37.82
C ARG A 11 7.80 -3.31 38.01
N GLY A 12 9.01 -3.79 38.28
CA GLY A 12 9.29 -5.19 38.61
C GLY A 12 9.89 -5.97 37.44
N ASN A 13 9.55 -7.25 37.38
CA ASN A 13 10.05 -8.19 36.37
C ASN A 13 9.28 -8.14 35.05
N LEU A 14 8.35 -7.19 34.89
CA LEU A 14 7.52 -7.06 33.69
C LEU A 14 8.36 -6.54 32.52
N ARG A 15 8.21 -7.18 31.37
CA ARG A 15 8.88 -6.82 30.12
C ARG A 15 8.33 -5.47 29.62
N PRO A 16 9.20 -4.62 29.05
CA PRO A 16 8.74 -3.43 28.35
C PRO A 16 7.95 -3.80 27.10
N VAL A 17 7.04 -2.91 26.75
CA VAL A 17 6.21 -3.02 25.55
C VAL A 17 6.46 -1.80 24.68
N LEU A 18 6.88 -2.04 23.44
CA LEU A 18 7.00 -1.04 22.39
C LEU A 18 5.68 -0.98 21.63
N SER A 19 5.06 0.20 21.57
CA SER A 19 3.93 0.46 20.70
C SER A 19 4.33 1.48 19.65
N TYR A 20 4.06 1.20 18.37
CA TYR A 20 4.34 2.13 17.28
C TYR A 20 3.21 2.22 16.27
N CYS A 21 3.12 3.37 15.62
CA CYS A 21 2.21 3.64 14.52
C CYS A 21 3.01 4.29 13.39
N ALA A 22 3.00 3.67 12.21
CA ALA A 22 3.55 4.24 11.00
C ALA A 22 2.39 4.73 10.12
N GLN A 23 2.52 5.94 9.59
CA GLN A 23 1.51 6.60 8.77
C GLN A 23 2.14 7.14 7.50
N LEU A 24 1.53 6.83 6.37
CA LEU A 24 1.86 7.44 5.09
C LEU A 24 1.13 8.76 4.95
N GLU A 25 1.80 9.76 4.41
CA GLU A 25 1.20 11.02 3.99
C GLU A 25 0.41 10.84 2.70
N ASP A 26 -0.52 11.75 2.41
CA ASP A 26 -1.45 11.57 1.29
C ASP A 26 -0.75 11.47 -0.07
N HIS A 27 0.34 12.20 -0.27
CA HIS A 27 1.12 12.13 -1.50
C HIS A 27 1.88 10.80 -1.64
N GLU A 28 2.31 10.19 -0.53
CA GLU A 28 2.94 8.86 -0.50
C GLU A 28 1.92 7.76 -0.78
N ARG A 29 0.71 7.91 -0.23
CA ARG A 29 -0.42 6.99 -0.49
C ARG A 29 -0.85 7.02 -1.96
N ALA A 30 -0.79 8.18 -2.60
CA ALA A 30 -1.14 8.34 -4.01
C ALA A 30 -0.25 7.51 -4.95
N LEU A 31 0.98 7.17 -4.54
CA LEU A 31 1.92 6.34 -5.29
C LEU A 31 1.60 4.83 -5.21
N ALA A 32 0.53 4.43 -4.54
CA ALA A 32 0.04 3.05 -4.48
C ALA A 32 1.07 2.01 -4.00
N LEU A 33 1.92 2.37 -3.03
CA LEU A 33 2.99 1.50 -2.53
C LEU A 33 2.48 0.18 -1.89
N PRO A 34 3.22 -0.94 -2.05
CA PRO A 34 2.99 -2.16 -1.29
C PRO A 34 3.37 -1.98 0.19
N VAL A 35 3.08 -2.98 1.02
CA VAL A 35 3.60 -3.02 2.39
C VAL A 35 5.12 -3.11 2.33
N VAL A 36 5.81 -2.21 3.05
CA VAL A 36 7.26 -2.26 3.23
C VAL A 36 7.55 -2.88 4.59
N SER A 37 8.40 -3.91 4.61
CA SER A 37 8.80 -4.59 5.84
C SER A 37 10.31 -4.79 5.89
N ILE A 38 10.86 -4.71 7.11
CA ILE A 38 12.28 -4.94 7.37
C ILE A 38 12.44 -5.83 8.61
N VAL A 39 13.46 -6.69 8.58
CA VAL A 39 13.92 -7.37 9.79
C VAL A 39 14.71 -6.36 10.61
N SER A 40 14.24 -6.07 11.82
CA SER A 40 14.84 -5.08 12.71
C SER A 40 16.07 -5.63 13.44
N THR A 41 16.74 -4.76 14.19
CA THR A 41 17.74 -5.18 15.18
C THR A 41 17.14 -5.29 16.58
N ILE A 42 15.82 -5.19 16.73
CA ILE A 42 15.11 -5.32 18.01
C ILE A 42 14.97 -6.80 18.35
N PRO A 43 15.60 -7.29 19.43
CA PRO A 43 15.51 -8.68 19.82
C PRO A 43 14.07 -9.10 20.13
N ARG A 44 13.72 -10.31 19.69
CA ARG A 44 12.50 -10.97 20.10
C ARG A 44 12.78 -11.83 21.34
N PRO A 45 12.07 -11.62 22.47
CA PRO A 45 12.19 -12.50 23.62
C PRO A 45 11.81 -13.94 23.26
N GLU A 46 12.54 -14.92 23.80
CA GLU A 46 12.30 -16.35 23.51
C GLU A 46 10.85 -16.78 23.82
N GLU A 47 10.30 -16.29 24.94
CA GLU A 47 8.93 -16.57 25.37
C GLU A 47 8.06 -15.31 25.28
N GLU A 48 7.79 -14.81 24.08
CA GLU A 48 7.09 -13.53 23.86
C GLU A 48 5.73 -13.41 24.55
N ARG A 49 5.01 -14.53 24.71
CA ARG A 49 3.70 -14.55 25.40
C ARG A 49 3.81 -14.27 26.89
N GLN A 50 5.00 -14.46 27.46
CA GLN A 50 5.26 -14.16 28.86
C GLN A 50 5.58 -12.67 29.01
N ASP A 51 4.77 -11.96 29.78
CA ASP A 51 4.92 -10.51 29.99
C ASP A 51 5.93 -10.16 31.08
N TYR A 52 6.65 -11.14 31.63
CA TYR A 52 7.68 -10.97 32.66
C TYR A 52 8.93 -11.82 32.38
N CYS A 53 10.05 -11.45 32.98
CA CYS A 53 11.26 -12.25 33.01
C CYS A 53 11.98 -12.14 34.37
N TYR A 54 12.15 -13.28 35.05
CA TYR A 54 12.84 -13.34 36.35
C TYR A 54 14.37 -13.29 36.19
N PRO A 55 15.10 -12.84 37.22
CA PRO A 55 16.57 -12.85 37.19
C PRO A 55 17.15 -14.23 36.85
N GLY A 56 18.14 -14.28 35.98
CA GLY A 56 18.83 -15.52 35.60
C GLY A 56 18.13 -16.36 34.53
N LEU A 57 16.96 -15.97 34.05
CA LEU A 57 16.21 -16.68 33.00
C LEU A 57 16.24 -15.92 31.67
N PHE A 58 16.20 -16.65 30.55
CA PHE A 58 16.02 -16.11 29.20
C PHE A 58 16.96 -14.92 28.91
N GLU A 59 16.40 -13.74 28.61
CA GLU A 59 17.17 -12.53 28.32
C GLU A 59 17.99 -12.01 29.51
N ARG A 60 17.73 -12.49 30.72
CA ARG A 60 18.44 -12.16 31.97
C ARG A 60 19.41 -13.27 32.40
N ALA A 61 19.58 -14.32 31.60
CA ALA A 61 20.56 -15.36 31.84
C ALA A 61 21.99 -14.85 31.53
N PRO A 62 23.02 -15.31 32.27
CA PRO A 62 24.40 -14.95 31.99
C PRO A 62 24.80 -15.44 30.59
N GLY A 63 25.37 -14.53 29.78
CA GLY A 63 25.79 -14.85 28.43
C GLY A 63 24.68 -14.86 27.37
N TYR A 64 23.46 -14.40 27.71
CA TYR A 64 22.36 -14.30 26.75
C TYR A 64 22.77 -13.58 25.47
N ARG A 65 22.35 -14.14 24.33
CA ARG A 65 22.50 -13.57 22.99
C ARG A 65 21.17 -13.73 22.24
N PRO A 66 20.65 -12.67 21.62
CA PRO A 66 19.40 -12.77 20.87
C PRO A 66 19.62 -13.53 19.55
N GLU A 67 18.77 -14.52 19.30
CA GLU A 67 18.80 -15.32 18.07
C GLU A 67 17.75 -14.86 17.04
N MET A 68 16.66 -14.25 17.52
CA MET A 68 15.54 -13.80 16.71
C MET A 68 15.31 -12.31 16.90
N PHE A 69 14.84 -11.66 15.84
CA PHE A 69 14.55 -10.24 15.81
C PHE A 69 13.15 -9.98 15.28
N HIS A 70 12.55 -8.88 15.72
CA HIS A 70 11.22 -8.48 15.27
C HIS A 70 11.24 -7.96 13.83
N THR A 71 10.13 -8.15 13.12
CA THR A 71 9.89 -7.50 11.82
C THR A 71 9.10 -6.23 12.05
N LEU A 72 9.53 -5.13 11.45
CA LEU A 72 8.78 -3.87 11.43
C LEU A 72 8.13 -3.68 10.07
N GLU A 73 6.94 -3.10 10.08
CA GLU A 73 6.13 -2.91 8.87
C GLU A 73 5.59 -1.49 8.81
N ALA A 74 5.61 -0.91 7.61
CA ALA A 74 4.86 0.30 7.27
C ALA A 74 3.60 -0.07 6.47
N PRO A 75 2.46 0.61 6.69
CA PRO A 75 1.19 0.27 6.06
C PRO A 75 1.25 0.45 4.53
N SER A 76 0.38 -0.26 3.81
CA SER A 76 0.19 -0.05 2.38
C SER A 76 -0.71 1.16 2.09
N HIS A 77 -0.74 1.61 0.83
CA HIS A 77 -1.60 2.71 0.38
C HIS A 77 -3.11 2.51 0.64
N LYS A 78 -3.58 1.25 0.76
CA LYS A 78 -4.98 0.89 1.06
C LYS A 78 -5.24 0.66 2.55
N GLY A 79 -4.17 0.50 3.34
CA GLY A 79 -4.27 0.20 4.76
C GLY A 79 -4.64 1.45 5.57
N HIS A 80 -5.48 1.28 6.58
CA HIS A 80 -5.62 2.27 7.63
C HIS A 80 -4.36 2.29 8.51
N ALA A 81 -4.04 3.45 9.08
CA ALA A 81 -3.02 3.53 10.12
C ALA A 81 -3.37 2.56 11.26
N TRP A 82 -2.44 1.65 11.57
CA TRP A 82 -2.58 0.73 12.69
C TRP A 82 -1.49 0.94 13.73
N THR A 83 -1.80 0.59 14.96
CA THR A 83 -0.81 0.52 16.04
C THR A 83 -0.36 -0.92 16.18
N ARG A 84 0.95 -1.15 16.12
CA ARG A 84 1.59 -2.44 16.38
C ARG A 84 2.23 -2.40 17.76
N THR A 85 2.25 -3.56 18.40
CA THR A 85 2.80 -3.73 19.74
C THR A 85 3.78 -4.89 19.75
N LEU A 86 4.97 -4.67 20.27
CA LEU A 86 6.06 -5.64 20.37
C LEU A 86 6.51 -5.73 21.83
N VAL A 87 6.75 -6.96 22.31
CA VAL A 87 7.36 -7.18 23.61
C VAL A 87 8.88 -7.09 23.47
N LEU A 88 9.51 -6.29 24.32
CA LEU A 88 10.95 -6.11 24.37
C LEU A 88 11.58 -7.00 25.44
N PRO A 89 12.86 -7.40 25.29
CA PRO A 89 13.58 -8.07 26.36
C PRO A 89 13.69 -7.16 27.59
N TRP A 90 13.57 -7.73 28.79
CA TRP A 90 13.84 -6.99 30.01
C TRP A 90 15.31 -6.57 30.09
N ARG A 91 15.57 -5.29 30.38
CA ARG A 91 16.90 -4.75 30.70
C ARG A 91 16.91 -3.99 32.01
N GLU A 92 18.09 -3.91 32.62
CA GLU A 92 18.32 -3.21 33.89
C GLU A 92 18.37 -1.69 33.68
N ASP A 93 19.08 -1.24 32.64
CA ASP A 93 19.27 0.17 32.28
C ASP A 93 18.06 0.81 31.58
N ASN A 94 17.13 -0.01 31.07
CA ASN A 94 15.98 0.40 30.24
C ASN A 94 16.37 1.16 28.96
N LEU A 95 17.55 0.89 28.42
CA LEU A 95 18.00 1.50 27.18
C LEU A 95 17.73 0.56 26.01
N TYR A 96 17.13 1.11 24.94
CA TYR A 96 16.78 0.36 23.73
C TYR A 96 17.20 1.13 22.45
N PRO A 97 18.50 1.45 22.28
CA PRO A 97 18.98 2.21 21.11
C PRO A 97 18.67 1.51 19.78
N GLU A 98 18.53 0.18 19.79
CA GLU A 98 18.16 -0.59 18.61
C GLU A 98 16.76 -0.26 18.08
N VAL A 99 15.88 0.31 18.91
CA VAL A 99 14.52 0.71 18.50
C VAL A 99 14.60 1.90 17.55
N ASP A 100 15.33 2.95 17.93
CA ASP A 100 15.59 4.10 17.07
C ASP A 100 16.28 3.70 15.77
N ALA A 101 17.36 2.91 15.87
CA ALA A 101 18.09 2.42 14.71
C ALA A 101 17.20 1.62 13.76
N SER A 102 16.29 0.80 14.28
CA SER A 102 15.39 -0.01 13.47
C SER A 102 14.29 0.80 12.78
N PHE A 103 13.76 1.84 13.43
CA PHE A 103 12.81 2.74 12.76
C PHE A 103 13.48 3.61 11.70
N GLU A 104 14.74 4.00 11.91
CA GLU A 104 15.55 4.67 10.90
C GLU A 104 15.80 3.75 9.68
N MET A 105 16.06 2.45 9.91
CA MET A 105 16.14 1.45 8.82
C MET A 105 14.81 1.32 8.06
N LEU A 106 13.68 1.27 8.77
CA LEU A 106 12.36 1.21 8.15
C LEU A 106 12.07 2.47 7.31
N ARG A 107 12.44 3.64 7.83
CA ARG A 107 12.32 4.92 7.11
C ARG A 107 13.09 4.88 5.79
N ARG A 108 14.36 4.49 5.82
CA ARG A 108 15.17 4.36 4.60
C ARG A 108 14.58 3.38 3.60
N ALA A 109 14.13 2.20 4.06
CA ALA A 109 13.50 1.22 3.18
C ALA A 109 12.22 1.75 2.52
N MET A 110 11.45 2.58 3.24
CA MET A 110 10.28 3.26 2.67
C MET A 110 10.70 4.33 1.66
N GLU A 111 11.72 5.14 1.96
CA GLU A 111 12.23 6.18 1.04
C GLU A 111 12.74 5.58 -0.27
N ASP A 112 13.46 4.47 -0.21
CA ASP A 112 13.90 3.72 -1.39
C ASP A 112 12.71 3.21 -2.22
N ALA A 113 11.61 2.80 -1.57
CA ALA A 113 10.40 2.35 -2.25
C ALA A 113 9.64 3.53 -2.89
N LEU A 114 9.57 4.67 -2.18
CA LEU A 114 8.99 5.91 -2.67
C LEU A 114 9.72 6.41 -3.91
N GLU A 115 11.06 6.46 -3.88
CA GLU A 115 11.88 6.90 -5.01
C GLU A 115 11.63 6.05 -6.25
N LYS A 116 11.60 4.72 -6.09
CA LYS A 116 11.30 3.78 -7.19
C LYS A 116 9.91 3.99 -7.78
N ALA A 117 8.89 4.16 -6.92
CA ALA A 117 7.53 4.38 -7.38
C ALA A 117 7.37 5.75 -8.07
N TYR A 118 8.03 6.77 -7.53
CA TYR A 118 8.01 8.11 -8.09
C TYR A 118 8.67 8.19 -9.48
N GLY A 119 9.70 7.38 -9.72
CA GLY A 119 10.33 7.26 -11.05
C GLY A 119 9.42 6.72 -12.15
N SER A 120 8.25 6.16 -11.81
CA SER A 120 7.21 5.82 -12.78
C SER A 120 6.40 7.05 -13.16
N GLU A 121 6.88 7.80 -14.15
CA GLU A 121 6.25 9.06 -14.57
C GLU A 121 4.79 8.88 -15.03
N PRO A 122 3.91 9.85 -14.73
CA PRO A 122 2.53 9.83 -15.23
C PRO A 122 2.50 9.97 -16.76
N MET A 123 1.58 9.25 -17.40
CA MET A 123 1.40 9.28 -18.85
C MET A 123 -0.07 9.51 -19.21
N GLN A 124 -0.32 10.42 -20.16
CA GLN A 124 -1.61 10.59 -20.81
C GLN A 124 -1.42 10.42 -22.32
N LEU A 125 -2.08 9.40 -22.90
CA LEU A 125 -2.03 9.10 -24.33
C LEU A 125 -3.44 9.09 -24.88
N GLU A 126 -3.69 9.96 -25.85
CA GLU A 126 -4.97 10.06 -26.54
C GLU A 126 -4.77 9.68 -28.00
N GLY A 127 -5.64 8.81 -28.50
CA GLY A 127 -5.62 8.35 -29.89
C GLY A 127 -7.01 8.43 -30.48
N SER A 128 -7.09 8.78 -31.77
CA SER A 128 -8.34 8.67 -32.52
C SER A 128 -8.07 7.99 -33.86
N VAL A 129 -8.93 7.05 -34.22
CA VAL A 129 -8.87 6.35 -35.50
C VAL A 129 -10.17 6.60 -36.23
N ARG A 130 -10.08 6.96 -37.50
CA ARG A 130 -11.23 7.16 -38.37
C ARG A 130 -11.15 6.23 -39.55
N THR A 131 -12.31 5.88 -40.10
CA THR A 131 -12.41 5.18 -41.38
C THR A 131 -11.60 5.95 -42.42
N SER A 132 -10.76 5.25 -43.17
CA SER A 132 -9.97 5.89 -44.21
C SER A 132 -10.89 6.54 -45.24
N ALA A 133 -10.45 7.66 -45.82
CA ALA A 133 -11.24 8.36 -46.85
C ALA A 133 -11.60 7.44 -48.03
N GLY A 134 -10.70 6.52 -48.40
CA GLY A 134 -10.95 5.53 -49.45
C GLY A 134 -12.05 4.53 -49.10
N ALA A 135 -12.11 4.06 -47.85
CA ALA A 135 -13.20 3.18 -47.40
C ALA A 135 -14.52 3.96 -47.27
N GLN A 136 -14.49 5.20 -46.77
CA GLN A 136 -15.67 6.07 -46.73
C GLN A 136 -16.25 6.31 -48.12
N ALA A 137 -15.40 6.62 -49.11
CA ALA A 137 -15.84 6.85 -50.49
C ALA A 137 -16.48 5.60 -51.12
N ARG A 138 -15.99 4.39 -50.83
CA ARG A 138 -16.57 3.14 -51.35
C ARG A 138 -17.93 2.81 -50.73
N ILE A 139 -18.13 3.10 -49.45
CA ILE A 139 -19.33 2.69 -48.69
C ILE A 139 -20.44 3.74 -48.80
N ALA A 140 -20.10 5.03 -48.94
CA ALA A 140 -21.05 6.14 -48.91
C ALA A 140 -22.22 6.01 -49.90
N PRO A 141 -22.03 5.60 -51.18
CA PRO A 141 -23.15 5.49 -52.12
C PRO A 141 -24.19 4.45 -51.71
N GLY A 142 -23.75 3.27 -51.23
CA GLY A 142 -24.64 2.19 -50.79
C GLY A 142 -25.48 2.59 -49.58
N VAL A 143 -24.86 3.26 -48.60
CA VAL A 143 -25.56 3.78 -47.41
C VAL A 143 -26.57 4.86 -47.79
N MET A 144 -26.25 5.75 -48.75
CA MET A 144 -27.19 6.76 -49.24
C MET A 144 -28.38 6.13 -49.96
N ALA A 145 -28.14 5.17 -50.85
CA ALA A 145 -29.21 4.48 -51.59
C ALA A 145 -30.21 3.79 -50.64
N GLU A 146 -29.71 3.09 -49.62
CA GLU A 146 -30.56 2.44 -48.62
C GLU A 146 -31.43 3.46 -47.85
N LYS A 147 -30.85 4.60 -47.46
CA LYS A 147 -31.59 5.69 -46.79
C LYS A 147 -32.69 6.25 -47.69
N PHE A 148 -32.40 6.53 -48.96
CA PHE A 148 -33.40 7.01 -49.91
C PHE A 148 -34.53 6.02 -50.12
N LEU A 149 -34.22 4.73 -50.26
CA LEU A 149 -35.24 3.68 -50.40
C LEU A 149 -36.16 3.60 -49.17
N ARG A 150 -35.60 3.68 -47.96
CA ARG A 150 -36.41 3.70 -46.72
C ARG A 150 -37.32 4.94 -46.62
N ILE A 151 -36.83 6.10 -47.04
CA ILE A 151 -37.63 7.34 -47.06
C ILE A 151 -38.78 7.21 -48.06
N ALA A 152 -38.50 6.72 -49.27
CA ALA A 152 -39.52 6.48 -50.29
C ALA A 152 -40.58 5.48 -49.81
N ALA A 153 -40.16 4.37 -49.19
CA ALA A 153 -41.07 3.37 -48.63
C ALA A 153 -41.96 3.95 -47.51
N LYS A 154 -41.40 4.77 -46.61
CA LYS A 154 -42.20 5.47 -45.59
C LYS A 154 -43.19 6.47 -46.20
N ALA A 155 -42.79 7.19 -47.25
CA ALA A 155 -43.67 8.13 -47.94
C ALA A 155 -44.82 7.42 -48.66
N ALA A 156 -44.56 6.25 -49.25
CA ALA A 156 -45.58 5.40 -49.86
C ALA A 156 -46.56 4.87 -48.80
N ALA A 157 -46.05 4.31 -47.70
CA ALA A 157 -46.89 3.82 -46.59
C ALA A 157 -47.72 4.93 -45.93
N HIS A 158 -47.20 6.16 -45.83
CA HIS A 158 -47.96 7.29 -45.31
C HIS A 158 -49.10 7.71 -46.26
N ARG A 159 -48.86 7.73 -47.58
CA ARG A 159 -49.91 8.00 -48.58
C ARG A 159 -51.01 6.94 -48.56
N GLU A 160 -50.64 5.68 -48.42
CA GLU A 160 -51.58 4.55 -48.37
C GLU A 160 -52.36 4.53 -47.03
N GLY A 161 -51.75 4.96 -45.92
CA GLY A 161 -52.40 5.07 -44.62
C GLY A 161 -53.33 6.29 -44.45
N THR A 162 -53.16 7.36 -45.25
CA THR A 162 -54.06 8.53 -45.29
C THR A 162 -55.24 8.38 -46.25
N ALA A 163 -55.34 7.24 -46.94
CA ALA A 163 -56.39 6.95 -47.92
C ALA A 163 -57.63 6.24 -47.33
N PHE A 164 -57.79 6.24 -46.00
CA PHE A 164 -58.97 5.74 -45.29
C PHE A 164 -59.57 6.81 -44.38
#